data_AF-A0A0C5CPS8-F1
#
_entry.id   AF-A0A0C5CPS8-F1
#
_cell.length_a   1.000
_cell.length_b   1.000
_cell.length_c   1.000
_cell.angle_alpha   90.00
_cell.angle_beta   90.00
_cell.angle_gamma   90.00
#
_symmetry.space_group_name_H-M   'P 1'
#
loop_
_entity.id
_entity.type
_entity.pdbx_description
1 polymer ?
#
loop_
_entity_poly.entity_id
_entity_poly.type
_entity_poly.pdbx_seq_one_letter_code
_entity_poly.pdbx_strand_id
1 'polypeptide(L)'
;VLTEKYAAIRRTRGDGNCFFRSFMFAYLENILESQDRAEVSRITTNVEECRKTLLNLGYAEFTFEDFFTIFIEQLESVLPKNEASI
;
A
#
# COMPACT_ATOMS: atom_id res chain seq x y z
N VAL A 1 -22.70 21.03 -2.74
CA VAL A 1 -22.56 20.06 -3.87
C VAL A 1 -21.39 19.08 -3.73
N LEU A 2 -20.18 19.43 -3.27
CA LEU A 2 -19.18 18.42 -2.79
C LEU A 2 -19.14 18.34 -1.25
N THR A 3 -19.26 19.49 -0.60
CA THR A 3 -19.31 19.65 0.86
C THR A 3 -20.50 18.94 1.53
N GLU A 4 -21.53 18.55 0.77
CA GLU A 4 -22.66 17.76 1.26
C GLU A 4 -22.39 16.25 1.25
N LYS A 5 -21.39 15.78 0.48
CA LYS A 5 -21.08 14.35 0.30
C LYS A 5 -19.79 13.92 0.98
N TYR A 6 -18.84 14.84 1.16
CA TYR A 6 -17.52 14.56 1.72
C TYR A 6 -17.27 15.42 2.94
N ALA A 7 -16.93 14.78 4.06
CA ALA A 7 -16.71 15.45 5.34
C ALA A 7 -15.36 16.21 5.38
N ALA A 8 -14.34 15.71 4.68
CA ALA A 8 -13.00 16.25 4.73
C ALA A 8 -12.22 16.00 3.42
N ILE A 9 -11.08 16.68 3.29
CA ILE A 9 -10.10 16.47 2.22
C ILE A 9 -8.69 16.46 2.80
N ARG A 10 -7.89 15.45 2.44
CA ARG A 10 -6.46 15.39 2.73
C ARG A 10 -5.70 15.75 1.46
N ARG A 11 -4.95 16.85 1.49
CA ARG A 11 -4.14 17.29 0.33
C ARG A 11 -2.80 16.56 0.30
N THR A 12 -2.31 16.27 -0.89
CA THR A 12 -0.95 15.82 -1.14
C THR A 12 -0.14 16.90 -1.87
N ARG A 13 1.19 16.83 -1.77
CA ARG A 13 2.09 17.77 -2.46
C ARG A 13 1.96 17.59 -3.98
N GLY A 14 1.80 18.71 -4.70
CA GLY A 14 1.71 18.73 -6.16
C GLY A 14 3.08 18.67 -6.85
N ASP A 15 3.77 17.53 -6.72
CA ASP A 15 5.15 17.33 -7.19
C ASP A 15 5.27 16.29 -8.33
N GLY A 16 4.18 16.05 -9.06
CA GLY A 16 4.10 15.00 -10.08
C GLY A 16 3.81 13.60 -9.55
N ASN A 17 3.92 13.36 -8.23
CA ASN A 17 3.63 12.08 -7.59
C ASN A 17 2.29 12.07 -6.83
N CYS A 18 1.45 13.10 -7.00
CA CYS A 18 0.26 13.30 -6.20
C CYS A 18 -0.73 12.12 -6.27
N PHE A 19 -0.88 11.48 -7.43
CA PHE A 19 -1.72 10.28 -7.57
C PHE A 19 -1.22 9.13 -6.69
N PHE A 20 0.03 8.71 -6.86
CA PHE A 20 0.63 7.61 -6.10
C PHE A 20 0.63 7.89 -4.60
N ARG A 21 0.91 9.14 -4.22
CA ARG A 21 0.93 9.56 -2.81
C ARG A 21 -0.46 9.54 -2.19
N SER A 22 -1.47 10.02 -2.91
CA SER A 22 -2.86 9.98 -2.45
C SER A 22 -3.38 8.54 -2.37
N PHE A 23 -3.06 7.71 -3.37
CA PHE A 23 -3.42 6.29 -3.37
C PHE A 23 -2.80 5.55 -2.19
N MET A 24 -1.47 5.65 -2.02
CA MET A 24 -0.75 4.95 -0.94
C MET A 24 -1.35 5.28 0.42
N PHE A 25 -1.58 6.56 0.68
CA PHE A 25 -2.15 6.99 1.96
C PHE A 25 -3.58 6.48 2.16
N ALA A 26 -4.46 6.68 1.18
CA ALA A 26 -5.85 6.25 1.28
C ALA A 26 -5.99 4.73 1.41
N TYR A 27 -5.14 3.96 0.72
CA TYR A 27 -5.18 2.50 0.76
C TYR A 27 -4.72 1.96 2.13
N LEU A 28 -3.60 2.47 2.66
CA LEU A 28 -3.11 2.08 3.98
C LEU A 28 -4.03 2.56 5.12
N GLU A 29 -4.59 3.77 5.03
CA GLU A 29 -5.59 4.28 5.98
C GLU A 29 -6.85 3.40 5.98
N ASN A 30 -7.35 3.00 4.80
CA ASN A 30 -8.48 2.08 4.70
C ASN A 30 -8.21 0.72 5.35
N ILE A 31 -7.01 0.15 5.17
CA ILE A 31 -6.63 -1.11 5.82
C ILE A 31 -6.49 -0.93 7.33
N LEU A 32 -5.88 0.17 7.78
CA LEU A 32 -5.75 0.50 9.20
C LEU A 32 -7.12 0.60 9.89
N GLU A 33 -8.12 1.21 9.23
CA GLU A 33 -9.46 1.37 9.81
C GLU A 33 -10.32 0.11 9.69
N SER A 34 -10.31 -0.55 8.53
CA SER A 34 -11.16 -1.72 8.26
C SER A 34 -10.61 -3.02 8.84
N GLN A 35 -9.28 -3.11 9.02
CA GLN A 35 -8.58 -4.33 9.43
C GLN A 35 -8.87 -5.53 8.50
N ASP A 36 -9.07 -5.25 7.21
CA ASP A 36 -9.41 -6.26 6.21
C ASP A 36 -8.21 -7.15 5.85
N ARG A 37 -8.10 -8.28 6.56
CA ARG A 37 -7.05 -9.28 6.33
C ARG A 37 -7.19 -10.02 5.00
N ALA A 38 -8.40 -10.12 4.45
CA ALA A 38 -8.62 -10.76 3.16
C ALA A 38 -8.04 -9.88 2.04
N GLU A 39 -8.26 -8.57 2.13
CA GLU A 39 -7.65 -7.61 1.20
C GLU A 39 -6.14 -7.58 1.31
N VAL A 40 -5.58 -7.61 2.52
CA VAL A 40 -4.12 -7.72 2.73
C VAL A 40 -3.56 -8.97 2.04
N SER A 41 -4.18 -10.13 2.24
CA SER A 41 -3.75 -11.38 1.58
C SER A 41 -3.81 -11.28 0.05
N ARG A 42 -4.89 -10.70 -0.48
CA ARG A 42 -5.09 -10.50 -1.92
C ARG A 42 -4.03 -9.58 -2.51
N ILE A 43 -3.77 -8.42 -1.89
CA ILE A 43 -2.80 -7.47 -2.43
C ILE A 43 -1.36 -7.99 -2.32
N THR A 44 -1.00 -8.69 -1.24
CA THR A 44 0.33 -9.30 -1.11
C THR A 44 0.57 -10.31 -2.22
N THR A 45 -0.43 -11.12 -2.57
CA THR A 45 -0.36 -12.05 -3.70
C THR A 45 -0.14 -11.31 -5.03
N ASN A 46 -0.92 -10.26 -5.29
CA ASN A 46 -0.80 -9.46 -6.51
C ASN A 46 0.55 -8.74 -6.61
N VAL A 47 1.11 -8.29 -5.48
CA VAL A 47 2.44 -7.67 -5.42
C VAL A 47 3.51 -8.69 -5.79
N GLU A 48 3.42 -9.91 -5.27
CA GLU A 48 4.35 -10.99 -5.66
C GLU A 48 4.23 -11.37 -7.15
N GLU A 49 3.02 -11.36 -7.71
CA GLU A 49 2.81 -11.55 -9.15
C GLU A 49 3.41 -10.41 -9.99
N CYS A 50 3.29 -9.17 -9.53
CA CYS A 50 3.91 -8.00 -10.15
C CYS A 50 5.44 -8.12 -10.13
N ARG A 51 6.01 -8.54 -8.98
CA ARG A 51 7.45 -8.82 -8.82
C ARG A 51 7.94 -9.84 -9.85
N LYS A 52 7.25 -10.98 -9.97
CA LYS A 52 7.55 -12.02 -10.96
C LYS A 52 7.43 -11.51 -12.39
N THR A 53 6.44 -10.66 -12.66
CA THR A 53 6.25 -10.04 -13.97
C THR A 53 7.44 -9.16 -14.35
N LEU A 54 7.96 -8.34 -13.43
CA LEU A 54 9.16 -7.53 -13.67
C LEU A 54 10.39 -8.38 -13.96
N LEU A 55 10.60 -9.46 -13.21
CA LEU A 55 11.68 -10.42 -13.47
C LEU A 55 11.55 -11.04 -14.88
N ASN A 56 10.34 -11.48 -15.26
CA ASN A 56 10.08 -12.07 -16.56
C ASN A 56 10.26 -11.08 -17.73
N LEU A 57 10.06 -9.79 -17.47
CA LEU A 57 10.32 -8.72 -18.44
C LEU A 57 11.82 -8.32 -18.51
N GLY A 58 12.68 -8.96 -17.72
CA GLY A 58 14.13 -8.76 -17.75
C GLY A 58 14.65 -7.65 -16.83
N TYR A 59 13.83 -7.14 -15.92
CA TYR A 59 14.31 -6.20 -14.90
C TYR A 59 15.19 -6.94 -13.90
N ALA A 60 16.34 -6.36 -13.56
CA ALA A 60 17.22 -6.93 -12.54
C ALA A 60 16.63 -6.71 -11.14
N GLU A 61 16.53 -7.77 -10.36
CA GLU A 61 15.84 -7.80 -9.05
C GLU A 61 16.29 -6.70 -8.09
N PHE A 62 17.61 -6.47 -7.98
CA PHE A 62 18.20 -5.45 -7.12
C PHE A 62 17.74 -4.01 -7.44
N THR A 63 17.14 -3.78 -8.62
CA THR A 63 16.66 -2.45 -9.02
C THR A 63 15.29 -2.10 -8.44
N PHE A 64 14.56 -3.08 -7.92
CA PHE A 64 13.20 -2.86 -7.41
C PHE A 64 12.88 -3.57 -6.10
N GLU A 65 13.66 -4.56 -5.67
CA GLU A 65 13.36 -5.37 -4.48
C GLU A 65 13.06 -4.54 -3.23
N ASP A 66 13.83 -3.48 -2.98
CA ASP A 66 13.62 -2.59 -1.83
C ASP A 66 12.25 -1.90 -1.86
N PHE A 67 11.75 -1.53 -3.04
CA PHE A 67 10.43 -0.88 -3.15
C PHE A 67 9.29 -1.82 -2.76
N PHE A 68 9.41 -3.10 -3.13
CA PHE A 68 8.44 -4.13 -2.77
C PHE A 68 8.51 -4.42 -1.27
N THR A 69 9.71 -4.60 -0.73
CA THR A 69 9.94 -4.83 0.71
C THR A 69 9.34 -3.71 1.55
N ILE A 70 9.67 -2.44 1.23
CA ILE A 70 9.15 -1.29 1.96
C ILE A 70 7.62 -1.26 1.93
N PHE A 71 6.99 -1.52 0.77
CA PHE A 71 5.53 -1.52 0.69
C PHE A 71 4.90 -2.61 1.57
N ILE A 72 5.43 -3.83 1.53
CA ILE A 72 4.93 -4.95 2.35
C ILE A 72 5.13 -4.66 3.84
N GLU A 73 6.27 -4.10 4.25
CA GLU A 73 6.50 -3.68 5.64
C GLU A 73 5.48 -2.64 6.09
N GLN A 74 5.16 -1.65 5.25
CA GLN A 74 4.13 -0.66 5.58
C GLN A 74 2.74 -1.31 5.71
N LEU A 75 2.41 -2.24 4.80
CA LEU A 75 1.15 -2.96 4.81
C LEU A 75 0.97 -3.82 6.08
N GLU A 76 2.03 -4.49 6.53
CA GLU A 76 2.03 -5.25 7.77
C GLU A 76 1.97 -4.35 9.01
N SER A 77 2.63 -3.17 8.95
CA SER A 77 2.69 -2.25 10.09
C SER A 77 1.33 -1.64 10.48
N VAL A 78 0.36 -1.58 9.55
CA VAL A 78 -1.00 -1.07 9.80
C VAL A 78 -1.97 -2.13 10.32
N LEU A 79 -1.52 -3.39 10.42
CA LEU A 79 -2.24 -4.44 11.13
C LEU A 79 -1.88 -4.44 12.63
N PRO A 80 -2.72 -5.02 13.50
CA PRO A 80 -2.47 -5.05 14.91
C PRO A 80 -1.28 -5.99 15.14
N LYS A 81 -0.32 -5.56 15.95
CA LYS A 81 0.73 -6.46 16.42
C LYS A 81 0.04 -7.57 17.22
N ASN A 82 0.23 -8.83 16.82
CA ASN A 82 -0.20 -9.94 17.67
C ASN A 82 0.50 -9.78 19.02
N GLU A 83 -0.25 -9.54 20.10
CA GLU A 83 0.24 -9.50 21.49
C GLU A 83 0.70 -10.89 22.00
N ALA A 84 1.20 -11.76 21.11
CA ALA A 84 1.69 -13.09 21.43
C ALA A 84 3.22 -13.12 21.59
N SER A 85 3.82 -12.02 22.03
CA SER A 85 5.24 -11.94 22.35
C SER A 85 5.44 -11.05 23.57
N ILE A 86 5.12 -11.64 24.73
CA ILE A 86 5.72 -11.32 26.03
C ILE A 86 6.42 -12.60 26.49
#